data_AF-A0A0W0RK17-F1
#
_entry.id   AF-A0A0W0RK17-F1
#
_cell.length_a   1.000
_cell.length_b   1.000
_cell.length_c   1.000
_cell.angle_alpha   90.00
_cell.angle_beta   90.00
_cell.angle_gamma   90.00
#
_symmetry.space_group_name_H-M   'P 1'
#
loop_
_entity.id
_entity.type
_entity.pdbx_description
1 polymer ?
#
loop_
_entity_poly.entity_id
_entity_poly.type
_entity_poly.pdbx_seq_one_letter_code
_entity_poly.pdbx_strand_id
1 'polypeptide(L)'
;MLSRQAAAELLRKHRKDLENLQILVMHIPGSRGDFQATNELLNVLECIAEGKPYKPLANYSIGMGSIGALSADPQKTVVALLDNFDEQFINTYFADANKQDPSILQNLPGVNLDKLKANILQLCHEIKSPTVTNTAEKSDIVQESRVIASVLGAQVDFRVKNFQYNNPSHNARQPLDTIQFEFHTPQERDDFYEKIRNVSPSVKKDETATKKDAQGKPIPIVLVDPSAIKSIDTVLFPKLSTAEFIQTTRSLINAGIFTGRSSRLEESMKKICEALETGKLIDGSQINAQVSGGWMASSQQNTASGMISAEQAWTFLFQEMGNLGDSIYKKEFRGRLEKHFNENKIPVTVRRLWSDTFAAQEGYKKDSKYASLENFVSDLPVHRAAVRQTRTEDHQPTVRHPDRTVPHPTVKQPGTMGHKPTSGDTHKEFIQHFIQHHAPGVTRAPLIVKGKDSKAPIIQIEFKDRESRDKFIKEYHIDPKRAGGWEEVGKVYLKVSFAHIAKETEAMENGVLKGKYKHYVQPNEQLTRTVTTEVTSGSIKGEFKSRYTNDRGDYLKSKILKDFYEDLENAETPNDVQKVVDRYKSDGRYAILAQAQNRTMQALGMTTSSAAAFEDLRKERLGDIDKARRAHAA
;
A
#
# COMPACT_ATOMS: atom_id res chain seq x y z
N MET A 1 18.22 24.49 8.54
CA MET A 1 19.24 24.76 9.59
C MET A 1 18.51 24.93 10.92
N LEU A 2 19.03 24.32 11.99
CA LEU A 2 18.52 24.42 13.36
C LEU A 2 18.79 25.81 13.94
N SER A 3 17.73 26.52 14.37
CA SER A 3 17.88 27.78 15.12
C SER A 3 18.28 27.50 16.58
N ARG A 4 18.80 28.53 17.28
CA ARG A 4 19.13 28.43 18.72
C ARG A 4 17.93 27.96 19.55
N GLN A 5 16.76 28.54 19.28
CA GLN A 5 15.51 28.20 19.96
C GLN A 5 15.05 26.78 19.65
N ALA A 6 15.19 26.32 18.40
CA ALA A 6 14.86 24.95 18.03
C ALA A 6 15.80 23.94 18.71
N ALA A 7 17.10 24.22 18.77
CA ALA A 7 18.06 23.37 19.48
C ALA A 7 17.78 23.33 21.00
N ALA A 8 17.45 24.47 21.62
CA ALA A 8 17.08 24.53 23.02
C ALA A 8 15.81 23.72 23.32
N GLU A 9 14.81 23.77 22.43
CA GLU A 9 13.58 23.00 22.56
C GLU A 9 13.80 21.49 22.39
N LEU A 10 14.66 21.10 21.43
CA LEU A 10 15.05 19.69 21.25
C LEU A 10 15.80 19.16 22.48
N LEU A 11 16.72 19.94 23.04
CA LEU A 11 17.39 19.58 24.29
C LEU A 11 16.40 19.51 25.45
N ARG A 12 15.47 20.46 25.58
CA ARG A 12 14.43 20.43 26.62
C ARG A 12 13.60 19.15 26.54
N LYS A 13 13.29 18.69 25.33
CA LYS A 13 12.45 17.52 25.09
C LYS A 13 13.20 16.18 25.21
N HIS A 14 14.43 16.11 24.70
CA HIS A 14 15.14 14.84 24.46
C HIS A 14 16.49 14.71 25.19
N ARG A 15 16.94 15.71 25.96
CA ARG A 15 18.23 15.66 26.68
C ARG A 15 18.35 14.41 27.54
N LYS A 16 17.31 14.09 28.33
CA LYS A 16 17.38 12.94 29.23
C LYS A 16 17.46 11.62 28.48
N ASP A 17 16.82 11.54 27.32
CA ASP A 17 16.88 10.38 26.44
C ASP A 17 18.26 10.25 25.79
N LEU A 18 18.88 11.36 25.37
CA LEU A 18 20.27 11.35 24.86
C LEU A 18 21.28 10.93 25.93
N GLU A 19 21.13 11.39 27.18
CA GLU A 19 21.95 10.93 28.31
C GLU A 19 21.78 9.43 28.57
N ASN A 20 20.54 8.93 28.56
CA ASN A 20 20.25 7.50 28.73
C ASN A 20 20.83 6.67 27.57
N LEU A 21 20.80 7.21 26.35
CA LEU A 21 21.41 6.57 25.18
C LEU A 21 22.94 6.52 25.29
N GLN A 22 23.60 7.57 25.80
CA GLN A 22 25.04 7.52 26.06
C GLN A 22 25.40 6.41 27.06
N ILE A 23 24.63 6.26 28.15
CA ILE A 23 24.82 5.18 29.11
C ILE A 23 24.62 3.82 28.43
N LEU A 24 23.57 3.64 27.63
CA LEU A 24 23.32 2.40 26.90
C LEU A 24 24.49 2.01 25.98
N VAL A 25 25.00 2.98 25.22
CA VAL A 25 26.07 2.78 24.23
C VAL A 25 27.44 2.56 24.87
N MET A 26 27.67 3.03 26.10
CA MET A 26 28.89 2.69 26.86
C MET A 26 28.95 1.23 27.32
N HIS A 27 27.78 0.62 27.61
CA HIS A 27 27.71 -0.71 28.22
C HIS A 27 27.56 -1.83 27.18
N ILE A 28 27.11 -1.51 25.97
CA ILE A 28 27.08 -2.44 24.85
C ILE A 28 28.25 -2.08 23.92
N PRO A 29 29.32 -2.91 23.84
CA PRO A 29 30.46 -2.60 22.99
C PRO A 29 30.06 -2.62 21.50
N GLY A 30 29.93 -1.44 20.90
CA GLY A 30 29.77 -1.26 19.46
C GLY A 30 31.10 -0.96 18.76
N SER A 31 31.25 -1.42 17.52
CA SER A 31 32.49 -1.31 16.73
C SER A 31 32.56 -0.05 15.85
N ARG A 32 31.62 0.90 15.98
CA ARG A 32 31.42 2.04 15.05
C ARG A 32 31.72 3.43 15.63
N GLY A 33 32.13 3.51 16.89
CA GLY A 33 32.34 4.81 17.53
C GLY A 33 31.03 5.48 17.97
N ASP A 34 29.95 4.73 18.08
CA ASP A 34 28.61 5.20 18.44
C ASP A 34 28.57 5.98 19.77
N PHE A 35 29.45 5.62 20.72
CA PHE A 35 29.64 6.36 21.96
C PHE A 35 30.13 7.79 21.69
N GLN A 36 31.04 7.95 20.73
CA GLN A 36 31.54 9.25 20.30
C GLN A 36 30.43 10.04 19.61
N ALA A 37 29.63 9.38 18.76
CA ALA A 37 28.53 10.04 18.04
C ALA A 37 27.47 10.61 18.98
N THR A 38 27.06 9.82 19.99
CA THR A 38 26.05 10.23 20.98
C THR A 38 26.54 11.33 21.91
N ASN A 39 27.83 11.33 22.27
CA ASN A 39 28.44 12.40 23.06
C ASN A 39 28.51 13.72 22.28
N GLU A 40 28.97 13.66 21.03
CA GLU A 40 29.09 14.87 20.21
C GLU A 40 27.76 15.44 19.77
N LEU A 41 26.72 14.61 19.59
CA LEU A 41 25.39 15.10 19.24
C LEU A 41 24.83 16.00 20.34
N LEU A 42 25.04 15.64 21.61
CA LEU A 42 24.61 16.45 22.74
C LEU A 42 25.40 17.77 22.79
N ASN A 43 26.74 17.69 22.68
CA ASN A 43 27.64 18.85 22.70
C ASN A 43 27.34 19.87 21.59
N VAL A 44 27.14 19.40 20.35
CA VAL A 44 26.84 20.29 19.21
C VAL A 44 25.46 20.95 19.36
N LEU A 45 24.45 20.23 19.88
CA LEU A 45 23.12 20.79 20.14
C LEU A 45 23.18 21.87 21.23
N GLU A 46 23.99 21.66 22.28
CA GLU A 46 24.22 22.66 23.34
C GLU A 46 24.92 23.91 22.80
N CYS A 47 25.97 23.73 21.98
CA CYS A 47 26.66 24.85 21.34
C CYS A 47 25.69 25.67 20.46
N ILE A 48 24.81 25.01 19.69
CA ILE A 48 23.79 25.70 18.88
C ILE A 48 22.79 26.43 19.79
N ALA A 49 22.28 25.78 20.84
CA ALA A 49 21.28 26.36 21.75
C ALA A 49 21.82 27.59 22.49
N GLU A 50 23.06 27.52 22.97
CA GLU A 50 23.73 28.59 23.71
C GLU A 50 24.36 29.65 22.80
N GLY A 51 24.46 29.36 21.50
CA GLY A 51 25.11 30.24 20.54
C GLY A 51 26.63 30.31 20.67
N LYS A 52 27.24 29.27 21.24
CA LYS A 52 28.69 29.15 21.42
C LYS A 52 29.33 28.52 20.18
N PRO A 53 30.60 28.86 19.88
CA PRO A 53 31.32 28.19 18.81
C PRO A 53 31.51 26.70 19.14
N TYR A 54 31.09 25.83 18.23
CA TYR A 54 31.32 24.40 18.33
C TYR A 54 32.78 24.07 18.01
N LYS A 55 33.43 23.31 18.90
CA LYS A 55 34.77 22.76 18.68
C LYS A 55 34.68 21.24 18.82
N PRO A 56 34.88 20.48 17.73
CA PRO A 56 34.94 19.02 17.81
C PRO A 56 35.99 18.58 18.85
N LEU A 57 35.70 17.53 19.61
CA LEU A 57 36.66 16.96 20.54
C LEU A 57 37.88 16.44 19.75
N ALA A 58 39.06 16.98 20.04
CA ALA A 58 40.26 16.85 19.22
C ALA A 58 40.89 15.44 19.17
N ASN A 59 40.31 14.45 19.85
CA ASN A 59 40.97 13.17 20.16
C ASN A 59 40.23 11.92 19.62
N TYR A 60 39.52 12.03 18.50
CA TYR A 60 39.02 10.82 17.82
C TYR A 60 40.15 10.16 17.02
N SER A 61 40.81 9.18 17.63
CA SER A 61 41.87 8.39 17.01
C SER A 61 41.38 7.82 15.68
N ILE A 62 42.17 7.97 14.62
CA ILE A 62 41.88 7.38 13.31
C ILE A 62 42.15 5.88 13.41
N GLY A 63 41.09 5.08 13.59
CA GLY A 63 41.16 3.62 13.75
C GLY A 63 39.84 2.95 13.37
N MET A 64 39.83 1.61 13.29
CA MET A 64 38.59 0.85 13.07
C MET A 64 37.61 1.14 14.22
N GLY A 65 36.51 1.84 13.92
CA GLY A 65 35.47 2.23 14.88
C GLY A 65 35.49 3.69 15.34
N SER A 66 36.06 4.61 14.56
CA SER A 66 35.97 6.06 14.77
C SER A 66 34.86 6.70 13.92
N ILE A 67 34.20 7.74 14.43
CA ILE A 67 33.21 8.55 13.69
C ILE A 67 33.84 9.48 12.63
N GLY A 68 35.17 9.45 12.52
CA GLY A 68 35.92 10.27 11.57
C GLY A 68 36.03 11.75 11.99
N ALA A 69 36.62 12.56 11.11
CA ALA A 69 36.77 13.99 11.37
C ALA A 69 35.42 14.72 11.23
N LEU A 70 34.99 15.38 12.30
CA LEU A 70 33.77 16.20 12.31
C LEU A 70 34.05 17.63 11.82
N SER A 71 33.04 18.25 11.20
CA SER A 71 33.14 19.64 10.75
C SER A 71 33.14 20.61 11.93
N ALA A 72 33.84 21.73 11.82
CA ALA A 72 33.66 22.86 12.74
C ALA A 72 32.30 23.56 12.55
N ASP A 73 31.58 23.29 11.45
CA ASP A 73 30.22 23.76 11.22
C ASP A 73 29.23 22.90 12.03
N PRO A 74 28.58 23.46 13.08
CA PRO A 74 27.70 22.70 13.95
C PRO A 74 26.46 22.14 13.21
N GLN A 75 26.01 22.79 12.14
CA GLN A 75 24.84 22.33 11.37
C GLN A 75 25.17 21.07 10.56
N LYS A 76 26.33 21.07 9.90
CA LYS A 76 26.82 19.89 9.16
C LYS A 76 27.14 18.75 10.10
N THR A 77 27.68 19.06 11.27
CA THR A 77 28.02 18.06 12.29
C THR A 77 26.78 17.38 12.87
N VAL A 78 25.70 18.11 13.17
CA VAL A 78 24.43 17.49 13.58
C VAL A 78 23.94 16.47 12.55
N VAL A 79 23.94 16.83 11.26
CA VAL A 79 23.49 15.92 10.18
C VAL A 79 24.37 14.68 10.10
N ALA A 80 25.70 14.85 10.08
CA ALA A 80 26.65 13.74 10.01
C ALA A 80 26.54 12.79 11.22
N LEU A 81 26.29 13.32 12.41
CA LEU A 81 26.13 12.52 13.62
C LEU A 81 24.84 11.69 13.59
N LEU A 82 23.74 12.28 13.10
CA LEU A 82 22.45 11.58 12.98
C LEU A 82 22.43 10.48 11.91
N ASP A 83 23.43 10.42 11.03
CA ASP A 83 23.58 9.30 10.09
C ASP A 83 24.17 8.05 10.76
N ASN A 84 24.77 8.19 11.95
CA ASN A 84 25.18 7.04 12.77
C ASN A 84 24.00 6.36 13.48
N PHE A 85 22.81 6.98 13.50
CA PHE A 85 21.61 6.48 14.17
C PHE A 85 20.75 5.69 13.17
N ASP A 86 21.40 4.79 12.42
CA ASP A 86 20.79 3.97 11.36
C ASP A 86 20.17 2.67 11.91
N GLU A 87 19.62 1.84 11.02
CA GLU A 87 19.02 0.56 11.43
C GLU A 87 20.02 -0.36 12.16
N GLN A 88 21.31 -0.31 11.79
CA GLN A 88 22.32 -1.10 12.46
C GLN A 88 22.58 -0.60 13.88
N PHE A 89 22.63 0.71 14.12
CA PHE A 89 22.67 1.29 15.47
C PHE A 89 21.43 0.85 16.27
N ILE A 90 20.25 0.98 15.69
CA ILE A 90 18.99 0.60 16.36
C ILE A 90 18.98 -0.89 16.73
N ASN A 91 19.41 -1.76 15.82
CA ASN A 91 19.48 -3.20 16.06
C ASN A 91 20.57 -3.56 17.07
N THR A 92 21.66 -2.80 17.12
CA THR A 92 22.77 -3.06 18.05
C THR A 92 22.36 -2.74 19.49
N TYR A 93 21.71 -1.61 19.72
CA TYR A 93 21.44 -1.13 21.09
C TYR A 93 20.02 -1.45 21.60
N PHE A 94 19.03 -1.61 20.70
CA PHE A 94 17.63 -1.84 21.08
C PHE A 94 17.09 -3.22 20.69
N ALA A 95 17.96 -4.20 20.41
CA ALA A 95 17.54 -5.59 20.22
C ALA A 95 16.94 -6.18 21.51
N ASP A 96 16.05 -7.16 21.35
CA ASP A 96 15.35 -7.81 22.47
C ASP A 96 16.31 -8.50 23.45
N ALA A 97 17.49 -8.94 22.99
CA ALA A 97 18.54 -9.49 23.84
C ALA A 97 19.02 -8.48 24.91
N ASN A 98 19.12 -7.20 24.56
CA ASN A 98 19.58 -6.15 25.48
C ASN A 98 18.50 -5.73 26.47
N LYS A 99 17.22 -5.98 26.15
CA LYS A 99 16.09 -5.72 27.05
C LYS A 99 16.05 -6.68 28.23
N GLN A 100 16.73 -7.82 28.11
CA GLN A 100 16.77 -8.88 29.12
C GLN A 100 18.12 -8.95 29.83
N ASP A 101 19.11 -8.14 29.45
CA ASP A 101 20.42 -8.10 30.09
C ASP A 101 20.34 -7.37 31.45
N PRO A 102 20.54 -8.08 32.59
CA PRO A 102 20.47 -7.47 33.91
C PRO A 102 21.51 -6.38 34.14
N SER A 103 22.66 -6.44 33.46
CA SER A 103 23.74 -5.45 33.60
C SER A 103 23.35 -4.10 32.98
N ILE A 104 22.57 -4.12 31.89
CA ILE A 104 22.05 -2.90 31.24
C ILE A 104 20.93 -2.30 32.09
N LEU A 105 20.02 -3.14 32.60
CA LEU A 105 18.90 -2.70 33.43
C LEU A 105 19.34 -2.11 34.78
N GLN A 106 20.46 -2.56 35.33
CA GLN A 106 21.06 -1.98 36.54
C GLN A 106 21.61 -0.57 36.31
N ASN A 107 22.17 -0.30 35.13
CA ASN A 107 22.75 1.00 34.78
C ASN A 107 21.72 2.00 34.21
N LEU A 108 20.52 1.53 33.86
CA LEU A 108 19.40 2.34 33.36
C LEU A 108 18.11 2.09 34.17
N PRO A 109 18.11 2.32 35.49
CA PRO A 109 16.97 1.99 36.35
C PRO A 109 15.73 2.81 35.95
N GLY A 110 14.63 2.11 35.66
CA GLY A 110 13.35 2.73 35.32
C GLY A 110 13.24 3.27 33.88
N VAL A 111 14.25 3.05 33.03
CA VAL A 111 14.20 3.43 31.61
C VAL A 111 13.52 2.33 30.79
N ASN A 112 12.46 2.69 30.08
CA ASN A 112 11.84 1.79 29.10
C ASN A 112 12.55 1.94 27.75
N LEU A 113 13.26 0.89 27.31
CA LEU A 113 14.08 0.91 26.10
C LEU A 113 13.26 1.10 24.81
N ASP A 114 12.02 0.62 24.74
CA ASP A 114 11.15 0.84 23.57
C ASP A 114 10.69 2.31 23.49
N LYS A 115 10.41 2.92 24.65
CA LYS A 115 10.11 4.35 24.74
C LYS A 115 11.34 5.19 24.41
N LEU A 116 12.51 4.80 24.91
CA LEU A 116 13.78 5.47 24.58
C LEU A 116 14.05 5.40 23.08
N LYS A 117 13.91 4.22 22.46
CA LYS A 117 14.01 4.03 21.00
C LYS A 117 13.07 4.96 20.24
N ALA A 118 11.79 4.98 20.62
CA ALA A 118 10.79 5.83 19.97
C ALA A 118 11.14 7.32 20.09
N ASN A 119 11.60 7.78 21.25
CA ASN A 119 12.00 9.16 21.47
C ASN A 119 13.24 9.55 20.66
N ILE A 120 14.24 8.68 20.56
CA ILE A 120 15.44 8.91 19.75
C ILE A 120 15.10 8.95 18.24
N LEU A 121 14.22 8.07 17.76
CA LEU A 121 13.73 8.11 16.38
C LEU A 121 12.93 9.39 16.11
N GLN A 122 12.13 9.82 17.08
CA GLN A 122 11.38 11.07 17.00
C GLN A 122 12.30 12.30 16.99
N LEU A 123 13.37 12.32 17.79
CA LEU A 123 14.42 13.33 17.73
C LEU A 123 15.07 13.38 16.33
N CYS A 124 15.42 12.21 15.78
CA CYS A 124 15.96 12.11 14.44
C CYS A 124 14.98 12.68 13.42
N HIS A 125 13.69 12.37 13.52
CA HIS A 125 12.66 12.92 12.64
C HIS A 125 12.48 14.43 12.80
N GLU A 126 12.50 14.96 14.02
CA GLU A 126 12.34 16.39 14.33
C GLU A 126 13.53 17.22 13.84
N ILE A 127 14.74 16.67 13.87
CA ILE A 127 15.91 17.31 13.27
C ILE A 127 15.91 17.12 11.74
N LYS A 128 15.41 15.97 11.24
CA LYS A 128 15.40 15.62 9.82
C LYS A 128 14.19 16.15 9.01
N SER A 129 13.28 16.99 9.53
CA SER A 129 12.14 17.52 8.73
C SER A 129 11.91 19.04 8.82
N PRO A 130 11.51 19.74 7.73
CA PRO A 130 11.44 19.36 6.32
C PRO A 130 12.42 20.21 5.49
N THR A 131 13.56 19.66 5.13
CA THR A 131 14.29 20.14 3.95
C THR A 131 14.73 18.92 3.16
N VAL A 132 13.81 18.47 2.31
CA VAL A 132 14.11 17.79 1.05
C VAL A 132 14.82 16.43 1.18
N THR A 133 14.02 15.36 1.22
CA THR A 133 14.22 14.11 0.44
C THR A 133 13.07 13.15 0.72
N ASN A 134 11.86 13.51 0.29
CA ASN A 134 10.76 12.56 0.23
C ASN A 134 10.81 11.93 -1.17
N THR A 135 11.27 10.69 -1.30
CA THR A 135 11.24 9.95 -2.58
C THR A 135 9.83 9.91 -3.17
N ALA A 136 8.81 9.95 -2.30
CA ALA A 136 7.40 10.10 -2.67
C ALA A 136 7.08 11.48 -3.29
N GLU A 137 7.43 12.59 -2.65
CA GLU A 137 7.18 13.94 -3.22
C GLU A 137 7.96 14.17 -4.52
N LYS A 138 9.21 13.65 -4.62
CA LYS A 138 9.96 13.65 -5.87
C LYS A 138 9.24 12.85 -6.94
N SER A 139 8.71 11.67 -6.60
CA SER A 139 7.94 10.83 -7.51
C SER A 139 6.66 11.54 -7.98
N ASP A 140 5.94 12.20 -7.08
CA ASP A 140 4.71 12.93 -7.39
C ASP A 140 4.99 14.11 -8.33
N ILE A 141 6.01 14.92 -8.03
CA ILE A 141 6.43 16.04 -8.88
C ILE A 141 6.89 15.55 -10.26
N VAL A 142 7.66 14.45 -10.32
CA VAL A 142 8.08 13.84 -11.58
C VAL A 142 6.86 13.38 -12.39
N GLN A 143 5.93 12.70 -11.76
CA GLN A 143 4.74 12.18 -12.42
C GLN A 143 3.85 13.32 -12.92
N GLU A 144 3.58 14.32 -12.09
CA GLU A 144 2.75 15.48 -12.44
C GLU A 144 3.37 16.27 -13.60
N SER A 145 4.70 16.47 -13.58
CA SER A 145 5.42 17.14 -14.66
C SER A 145 5.36 16.36 -15.98
N ARG A 146 5.49 15.03 -15.94
CA ARG A 146 5.35 14.17 -17.13
C ARG A 146 3.96 14.27 -17.74
N VAL A 147 2.93 14.35 -16.91
CA VAL A 147 1.57 14.50 -17.45
C VAL A 147 1.34 15.90 -18.02
N ILE A 148 1.81 16.96 -17.37
CA ILE A 148 1.78 18.32 -17.93
C ILE A 148 2.44 18.31 -19.32
N ALA A 149 3.64 17.73 -19.43
CA ALA A 149 4.37 17.66 -20.69
C ALA A 149 3.59 16.88 -21.76
N SER A 150 3.06 15.70 -21.42
CA SER A 150 2.28 14.88 -22.34
C SER A 150 1.04 15.60 -22.88
N VAL A 151 0.28 16.30 -22.03
CA VAL A 151 -0.94 17.03 -22.43
C VAL A 151 -0.61 18.22 -23.34
N LEU A 152 0.57 18.81 -23.17
CA LEU A 152 1.02 19.94 -23.97
C LEU A 152 1.78 19.52 -25.24
N GLY A 153 2.07 18.23 -25.42
CA GLY A 153 2.94 17.76 -26.51
C GLY A 153 4.41 18.17 -26.32
N ALA A 154 4.83 18.36 -25.08
CA ALA A 154 6.20 18.67 -24.69
C ALA A 154 6.94 17.43 -24.17
N GLN A 155 8.28 17.49 -24.14
CA GLN A 155 9.11 16.56 -23.37
C GLN A 155 9.49 17.17 -22.03
N VAL A 156 9.84 16.34 -21.05
CA VAL A 156 10.30 16.82 -19.74
C VAL A 156 11.54 16.08 -19.28
N ASP A 157 12.54 16.86 -18.87
CA ASP A 157 13.79 16.41 -18.28
C ASP A 157 13.92 16.91 -16.83
N PHE A 158 14.56 16.11 -15.99
CA PHE A 158 14.71 16.38 -14.56
C PHE A 158 16.17 16.57 -14.19
N ARG A 159 16.53 17.76 -13.69
CA ARG A 159 17.86 18.03 -13.14
C ARG A 159 17.83 17.82 -11.63
N VAL A 160 18.87 17.18 -11.09
CA VAL A 160 19.00 16.92 -9.65
C VAL A 160 20.19 17.68 -9.08
N LYS A 161 20.09 18.09 -7.81
CA LYS A 161 21.20 18.73 -7.10
C LYS A 161 22.37 17.76 -6.96
N ASN A 162 23.60 18.28 -6.98
CA ASN A 162 24.82 17.49 -6.81
C ASN A 162 24.94 16.30 -7.79
N PHE A 163 24.49 16.45 -9.04
CA PHE A 163 24.56 15.39 -10.04
C PHE A 163 25.98 14.81 -10.17
N GLN A 164 26.07 13.48 -10.14
CA GLN A 164 27.33 12.75 -10.35
C GLN A 164 27.24 11.94 -11.65
N TYR A 165 28.18 12.18 -12.55
CA TYR A 165 28.29 11.40 -13.78
C TYR A 165 28.54 9.92 -13.45
N ASN A 166 27.88 9.01 -14.17
CA ASN A 166 27.94 7.55 -13.98
C ASN A 166 27.51 6.99 -12.60
N ASN A 167 26.78 7.76 -11.79
CA ASN A 167 26.27 7.29 -10.50
C ASN A 167 24.74 7.39 -10.39
N PRO A 168 23.97 6.51 -11.08
CA PRO A 168 22.52 6.58 -11.14
C PRO A 168 21.86 6.40 -9.77
N SER A 169 22.42 5.53 -8.90
CA SER A 169 21.92 5.31 -7.54
C SER A 169 22.05 6.54 -6.65
N HIS A 170 23.15 7.29 -6.79
CA HIS A 170 23.31 8.58 -6.13
C HIS A 170 22.30 9.60 -6.64
N ASN A 171 22.21 9.78 -7.97
CA ASN A 171 21.34 10.77 -8.61
C ASN A 171 19.85 10.52 -8.35
N ALA A 172 19.44 9.25 -8.22
CA ALA A 172 18.08 8.89 -7.83
C ALA A 172 17.70 9.43 -6.44
N ARG A 173 18.66 9.50 -5.51
CA ARG A 173 18.47 9.99 -4.14
C ARG A 173 18.59 11.50 -4.00
N GLN A 174 19.23 12.16 -4.96
CA GLN A 174 19.37 13.61 -4.95
C GLN A 174 18.03 14.31 -5.19
N PRO A 175 17.80 15.47 -4.57
CA PRO A 175 16.58 16.23 -4.81
C PRO A 175 16.57 16.88 -6.18
N LEU A 176 15.36 17.16 -6.67
CA LEU A 176 15.19 17.93 -7.90
C LEU A 176 15.73 19.34 -7.69
N ASP A 177 16.49 19.81 -8.68
CA ASP A 177 17.00 21.16 -8.76
C ASP A 177 16.12 22.00 -9.69
N THR A 178 15.85 21.47 -10.88
CA THR A 178 15.06 22.16 -11.91
C THR A 178 14.37 21.15 -12.80
N ILE A 179 13.18 21.51 -13.27
CA ILE A 179 12.39 20.74 -14.23
C ILE A 179 12.42 21.49 -15.56
N GLN A 180 12.77 20.77 -16.62
CA GLN A 180 13.00 21.32 -17.94
C GLN A 180 11.91 20.82 -18.88
N PHE A 181 11.05 21.72 -19.35
CA PHE A 181 10.06 21.42 -20.39
C PHE A 181 10.62 21.80 -21.76
N GLU A 182 10.54 20.87 -22.71
CA GLU A 182 11.06 21.01 -24.07
C GLU A 182 9.92 20.97 -25.07
N PHE A 183 9.88 21.95 -25.96
CA PHE A 183 8.80 22.12 -26.93
C PHE A 183 9.31 21.91 -28.36
N HIS A 184 8.41 21.61 -29.30
CA HIS A 184 8.79 21.41 -30.70
C HIS A 184 9.02 22.76 -31.39
N THR A 185 8.28 23.79 -30.98
CA THR A 185 8.37 25.13 -31.57
C THR A 185 8.58 26.24 -30.54
N PRO A 186 9.25 27.35 -30.92
CA PRO A 186 9.36 28.53 -30.06
C PRO A 186 8.00 29.11 -29.64
N GLN A 187 7.00 29.03 -30.51
CA GLN A 187 5.65 29.51 -30.21
C GLN A 187 5.01 28.72 -29.07
N GLU A 188 5.08 27.38 -29.11
CA GLU A 188 4.55 26.52 -28.04
C GLU A 188 5.20 26.82 -26.69
N ARG A 189 6.53 27.02 -26.68
CA ARG A 189 7.28 27.43 -25.49
C ARG A 189 6.79 28.78 -24.97
N ASP A 190 6.59 29.75 -25.85
CA ASP A 190 6.22 31.12 -25.47
C ASP A 190 4.79 31.16 -24.93
N ASP A 191 3.86 30.46 -25.56
CA ASP A 191 2.48 30.29 -25.10
C ASP A 191 2.42 29.60 -23.73
N PHE A 192 3.28 28.61 -23.48
CA PHE A 192 3.40 27.96 -22.18
C PHE A 192 3.99 28.92 -21.13
N TYR A 193 5.12 29.56 -21.43
CA TYR A 193 5.79 30.49 -20.53
C TYR A 193 4.86 31.62 -20.10
N GLU A 194 4.16 32.25 -21.03
CA GLU A 194 3.26 33.37 -20.74
C GLU A 194 2.12 33.00 -19.78
N LYS A 195 1.66 31.74 -19.82
CA LYS A 195 0.64 31.23 -18.88
C LYS A 195 1.18 31.01 -17.47
N ILE A 196 2.46 30.65 -17.34
CA ILE A 196 3.03 30.21 -16.05
C ILE A 196 4.03 31.19 -15.43
N ARG A 197 4.45 32.24 -16.14
CA ARG A 197 5.48 33.19 -15.68
C ARG A 197 5.14 33.88 -14.35
N ASN A 198 3.84 34.03 -14.05
CA ASN A 198 3.37 34.64 -12.81
C ASN A 198 3.19 33.64 -11.67
N VAL A 199 3.36 32.34 -11.92
CA VAL A 199 3.16 31.28 -10.91
C VAL A 199 4.34 31.19 -9.95
N SER A 200 5.55 31.44 -10.44
CA SER A 200 6.76 31.48 -9.62
C SER A 200 7.81 32.39 -10.25
N PRO A 201 8.53 33.20 -9.44
CA PRO A 201 9.63 34.03 -9.93
C PRO A 201 10.81 33.21 -10.48
N SER A 202 10.83 31.90 -10.22
CA SER A 202 11.86 30.97 -10.68
C SER A 202 11.60 30.40 -12.08
N VAL A 203 10.44 30.67 -12.69
CA VAL A 203 10.14 30.24 -14.06
C VAL A 203 11.00 31.06 -15.02
N LYS A 204 11.82 30.38 -15.83
CA LYS A 204 12.73 31.03 -16.79
C LYS A 204 12.61 30.42 -18.16
N LYS A 205 12.61 31.27 -19.17
CA LYS A 205 12.80 30.88 -20.57
C LYS A 205 14.30 30.73 -20.82
N ASP A 206 14.74 29.58 -21.30
CA ASP A 206 16.14 29.47 -21.76
C ASP A 206 16.19 29.98 -23.21
N GLU A 207 16.70 31.20 -23.37
CA GLU A 207 16.89 31.83 -24.67
C GLU A 207 18.21 31.44 -25.34
N THR A 208 19.12 30.79 -24.59
CA THR A 208 20.45 30.41 -25.05
C THR A 208 20.55 28.99 -25.58
N ALA A 209 19.47 28.20 -25.44
CA ALA A 209 19.27 26.87 -26.01
C ALA A 209 20.56 26.06 -26.20
N THR A 210 21.14 25.64 -25.07
CA THR A 210 22.34 24.80 -25.03
C THR A 210 22.09 23.39 -25.59
N LYS A 211 20.83 22.93 -25.59
CA LYS A 211 20.41 21.66 -26.17
C LYS A 211 19.93 21.86 -27.61
N LYS A 212 20.44 21.03 -28.53
CA LYS A 212 20.07 21.00 -29.94
C LYS A 212 19.41 19.67 -30.27
N ASP A 213 18.46 19.68 -31.22
CA ASP A 213 17.87 18.46 -31.75
C ASP A 213 18.85 17.69 -32.65
N ALA A 214 18.41 16.55 -33.19
CA ALA A 214 19.23 15.72 -34.08
C ALA A 214 19.66 16.46 -35.37
N GLN A 215 18.98 17.57 -35.71
CA GLN A 215 19.25 18.42 -36.86
C GLN A 215 20.11 19.64 -36.50
N GLY A 216 20.57 19.75 -35.24
CA GLY A 216 21.39 20.86 -34.76
C GLY A 216 20.61 22.14 -34.48
N LYS A 217 19.27 22.10 -34.53
CA LYS A 217 18.41 23.24 -34.24
C LYS A 217 18.23 23.39 -32.72
N PRO A 218 18.27 24.62 -32.19
CA PRO A 218 17.98 24.90 -30.79
C PRO A 218 16.63 24.33 -30.33
N ILE A 219 16.62 23.59 -29.21
CA ILE A 219 15.39 23.10 -28.60
C ILE A 219 14.79 24.22 -27.72
N PRO A 220 13.54 24.66 -27.97
CA PRO A 220 12.84 25.62 -27.12
C PRO A 220 12.57 25.06 -25.72
N ILE A 221 13.09 25.74 -24.68
CA ILE A 221 13.05 25.24 -23.29
C ILE A 221 12.43 26.25 -22.31
N VAL A 222 11.65 25.74 -21.34
CA VAL A 222 11.27 26.45 -20.11
C VAL A 222 11.76 25.70 -18.88
N LEU A 223 12.41 26.42 -17.97
CA LEU A 223 12.93 25.92 -16.70
C LEU A 223 12.00 26.32 -15.57
N VAL A 224 11.69 25.36 -14.69
CA VAL A 224 10.70 25.49 -13.62
C VAL A 224 11.26 24.93 -12.32
N ASP A 225 11.00 25.63 -11.21
CA ASP A 225 11.29 25.13 -9.87
C ASP A 225 10.33 23.98 -9.49
N PRO A 226 10.83 22.84 -8.96
CA PRO A 226 9.99 21.72 -8.55
C PRO A 226 8.80 22.09 -7.65
N SER A 227 8.97 23.07 -6.76
CA SER A 227 7.92 23.54 -5.85
C SER A 227 6.76 24.24 -6.56
N ALA A 228 6.97 24.74 -7.78
CA ALA A 228 5.95 25.45 -8.55
C ALA A 228 4.99 24.53 -9.32
N ILE A 229 5.29 23.23 -9.45
CA ILE A 229 4.56 22.32 -10.34
C ILE A 229 3.07 22.19 -9.99
N LYS A 230 2.72 22.07 -8.70
CA LYS A 230 1.31 21.99 -8.28
C LYS A 230 0.52 23.26 -8.63
N SER A 231 1.14 24.43 -8.47
CA SER A 231 0.54 25.71 -8.82
C SER A 231 0.41 25.86 -10.34
N ILE A 232 1.41 25.38 -11.09
CA ILE A 232 1.38 25.36 -12.56
C ILE A 232 0.26 24.46 -13.07
N ASP A 233 0.09 23.27 -12.49
CA ASP A 233 -1.01 22.36 -12.84
C ASP A 233 -2.39 23.03 -12.62
N THR A 234 -2.53 23.80 -11.55
CA THR A 234 -3.76 24.56 -11.26
C THR A 234 -4.02 25.67 -12.27
N VAL A 235 -3.00 26.42 -12.67
CA VAL A 235 -3.12 27.53 -13.62
C VAL A 235 -3.37 27.04 -15.06
N LEU A 236 -2.70 25.95 -15.45
CA LEU A 236 -2.85 25.39 -16.80
C LEU A 236 -4.17 24.62 -16.97
N PHE A 237 -4.68 24.03 -15.90
CA PHE A 237 -5.88 23.21 -15.93
C PHE A 237 -6.87 23.67 -14.84
N PRO A 238 -7.51 24.85 -15.04
CA PRO A 238 -8.54 25.35 -14.12
C PRO A 238 -9.75 24.41 -14.08
N LYS A 239 -10.60 24.55 -13.07
CA LYS A 239 -11.86 23.78 -12.98
C LYS A 239 -12.73 24.05 -14.22
N LEU A 240 -13.43 23.02 -14.68
CA LEU A 240 -14.46 23.11 -15.71
C LEU A 240 -15.76 23.63 -15.06
N SER A 241 -16.54 24.41 -15.79
CA SER A 241 -17.95 24.56 -15.42
C SER A 241 -18.71 23.24 -15.61
N THR A 242 -19.82 23.08 -14.89
CA THR A 242 -20.69 21.90 -15.04
C THR A 242 -21.15 21.73 -16.49
N ALA A 243 -21.46 22.85 -17.18
CA ALA A 243 -21.85 22.86 -18.58
C ALA A 243 -20.74 22.39 -19.53
N GLU A 244 -19.51 22.87 -19.34
CA GLU A 244 -18.36 22.44 -20.14
C GLU A 244 -18.05 20.95 -19.95
N PHE A 245 -18.11 20.45 -18.71
CA PHE A 245 -17.94 19.03 -18.43
C PHE A 245 -19.00 18.19 -19.16
N ILE A 246 -20.28 18.58 -19.08
CA ILE A 246 -21.36 17.86 -19.76
C ILE A 246 -21.19 17.90 -21.28
N GLN A 247 -20.95 19.09 -21.86
CA GLN A 247 -20.82 19.27 -23.30
C GLN A 247 -19.66 18.43 -23.85
N THR A 248 -18.51 18.47 -23.19
CA THR A 248 -17.30 17.76 -23.62
C THR A 248 -17.45 16.25 -23.46
N THR A 249 -18.05 15.78 -22.36
CA THR A 249 -18.35 14.36 -22.15
C THR A 249 -19.31 13.83 -23.22
N ARG A 250 -20.37 14.58 -23.54
CA ARG A 250 -21.31 14.23 -24.62
C ARG A 250 -20.66 14.21 -25.99
N SER A 251 -19.76 15.14 -26.27
CA SER A 251 -18.97 15.15 -27.51
C SER A 251 -18.16 13.87 -27.65
N LEU A 252 -17.49 13.41 -26.58
CA LEU A 252 -16.74 12.15 -26.58
C LEU A 252 -17.66 10.91 -26.72
N ILE A 253 -18.83 10.91 -26.10
CA ILE A 253 -19.86 9.87 -26.30
C ILE A 253 -20.28 9.81 -27.77
N ASN A 254 -20.64 10.95 -28.37
CA ASN A 254 -21.08 11.03 -29.76
C ASN A 254 -19.98 10.64 -30.76
N ALA A 255 -18.72 10.94 -30.43
CA ALA A 255 -17.55 10.52 -31.21
C ALA A 255 -17.24 9.02 -31.07
N GLY A 256 -18.01 8.27 -30.27
CA GLY A 256 -17.81 6.84 -30.08
C GLY A 256 -16.58 6.50 -29.25
N ILE A 257 -16.07 7.44 -28.45
CA ILE A 257 -14.88 7.18 -27.62
C ILE A 257 -15.17 6.10 -26.58
N PHE A 258 -16.41 6.10 -26.05
CA PHE A 258 -16.90 5.11 -25.09
C PHE A 258 -17.58 3.90 -25.75
N THR A 259 -17.76 3.88 -27.08
CA THR A 259 -18.47 2.78 -27.76
C THR A 259 -17.59 1.51 -27.88
N GLY A 260 -18.24 0.37 -28.11
CA GLY A 260 -17.61 -0.95 -28.23
C GLY A 260 -18.02 -1.88 -27.09
N ARG A 261 -17.08 -2.61 -26.50
CA ARG A 261 -17.39 -3.48 -25.36
C ARG A 261 -17.93 -2.67 -24.15
N SER A 262 -17.65 -1.38 -24.04
CA SER A 262 -17.91 -0.57 -22.84
C SER A 262 -19.29 0.11 -22.73
N SER A 263 -20.38 -0.49 -23.24
CA SER A 263 -21.71 0.15 -23.28
C SER A 263 -22.21 0.65 -21.92
N ARG A 264 -21.84 -0.02 -20.82
CA ARG A 264 -22.21 0.40 -19.45
C ARG A 264 -21.47 1.65 -18.97
N LEU A 265 -20.20 1.83 -19.36
CA LEU A 265 -19.46 3.06 -19.06
C LEU A 265 -20.09 4.25 -19.79
N GLU A 266 -20.46 4.06 -21.06
CA GLU A 266 -21.15 5.08 -21.85
C GLU A 266 -22.50 5.45 -21.19
N GLU A 267 -23.31 4.47 -20.81
CA GLU A 267 -24.57 4.68 -20.09
C GLU A 267 -24.37 5.38 -18.74
N SER A 268 -23.33 5.02 -18.00
CA SER A 268 -22.98 5.65 -16.72
C SER A 268 -22.63 7.13 -16.91
N MET A 269 -21.81 7.44 -17.92
CA MET A 269 -21.46 8.83 -18.24
C MET A 269 -22.70 9.64 -18.68
N LYS A 270 -23.61 9.04 -19.47
CA LYS A 270 -24.88 9.68 -19.83
C LYS A 270 -25.72 10.02 -18.60
N LYS A 271 -25.84 9.09 -17.65
CA LYS A 271 -26.59 9.27 -16.39
C LYS A 271 -25.97 10.35 -15.49
N ILE A 272 -24.64 10.38 -15.38
CA ILE A 272 -23.94 11.44 -14.64
C ILE A 272 -24.21 12.80 -15.28
N CYS A 273 -24.13 12.93 -16.61
CA CYS A 273 -24.47 14.19 -17.29
C CYS A 273 -25.93 14.60 -17.04
N GLU A 274 -26.89 13.68 -17.16
CA GLU A 274 -28.31 13.98 -16.91
C GLU A 274 -28.57 14.41 -15.45
N ALA A 275 -27.94 13.76 -14.49
CA ALA A 275 -28.05 14.11 -13.07
C ALA A 275 -27.43 15.48 -12.76
N LEU A 276 -26.32 15.82 -13.41
CA LEU A 276 -25.71 17.16 -13.29
C LEU A 276 -26.58 18.26 -13.91
N GLU A 277 -27.29 17.97 -15.01
CA GLU A 277 -28.22 18.94 -15.63
C GLU A 277 -29.51 19.13 -14.83
N THR A 278 -30.05 18.04 -14.29
CA THR A 278 -31.39 18.03 -13.67
C THR A 278 -31.36 18.15 -12.15
N GLY A 279 -30.20 17.94 -11.52
CA GLY A 279 -30.03 17.84 -10.07
C GLY A 279 -30.62 16.56 -9.43
N LYS A 280 -31.14 15.64 -10.25
CA LYS A 280 -31.77 14.39 -9.79
C LYS A 280 -30.72 13.40 -9.26
N LEU A 281 -31.15 12.54 -8.34
CA LEU A 281 -30.35 11.41 -7.88
C LEU A 281 -30.40 10.27 -8.92
N ILE A 282 -29.32 9.50 -8.97
CA ILE A 282 -29.15 8.34 -9.84
C ILE A 282 -29.35 7.08 -9.00
N ASP A 283 -30.03 6.07 -9.52
CA ASP A 283 -29.99 4.74 -8.93
C ASP A 283 -28.58 4.17 -9.11
N GLY A 284 -27.83 4.02 -8.01
CA GLY A 284 -26.43 3.62 -8.04
C GLY A 284 -26.18 2.23 -8.64
N SER A 285 -27.21 1.38 -8.74
CA SER A 285 -27.13 0.09 -9.44
C SER A 285 -26.91 0.24 -10.96
N GLN A 286 -27.17 1.44 -11.48
CA GLN A 286 -27.04 1.78 -12.89
C GLN A 286 -25.67 2.36 -13.26
N ILE A 287 -24.78 2.58 -12.29
CA ILE A 287 -23.43 3.12 -12.53
C ILE A 287 -22.43 1.97 -12.52
N ASN A 288 -21.68 1.81 -13.60
CA ASN A 288 -20.74 0.72 -13.80
C ASN A 288 -19.69 1.04 -14.90
N ALA A 289 -18.41 0.76 -14.64
CA ALA A 289 -17.32 0.90 -15.62
C ALA A 289 -17.14 -0.33 -16.54
N GLN A 290 -18.04 -1.31 -16.50
CA GLN A 290 -17.87 -2.60 -17.16
C GLN A 290 -17.71 -2.48 -18.68
N VAL A 291 -16.70 -3.22 -19.17
CA VAL A 291 -16.42 -3.49 -20.57
C VAL A 291 -16.87 -4.94 -20.86
N SER A 292 -17.82 -5.11 -21.78
CA SER A 292 -18.49 -6.37 -22.15
C SER A 292 -17.51 -7.44 -22.60
N GLY A 293 -17.80 -8.68 -22.22
CA GLY A 293 -16.88 -9.82 -22.34
C GLY A 293 -16.55 -10.51 -21.02
N GLY A 294 -17.49 -10.56 -20.07
CA GLY A 294 -17.47 -11.55 -18.98
C GLY A 294 -16.38 -11.41 -17.92
N TRP A 295 -16.09 -10.19 -17.43
CA TRP A 295 -15.07 -9.96 -16.40
C TRP A 295 -15.60 -9.86 -14.96
N MET A 296 -16.91 -9.86 -14.76
CA MET A 296 -17.54 -9.96 -13.44
C MET A 296 -18.70 -10.94 -13.52
N ALA A 297 -18.67 -11.99 -12.69
CA ALA A 297 -19.90 -12.71 -12.36
C ALA A 297 -20.90 -11.69 -11.80
N SER A 298 -22.19 -11.92 -11.96
CA SER A 298 -23.26 -11.04 -11.41
C SER A 298 -23.09 -10.72 -9.92
N SER A 299 -22.33 -11.52 -9.17
CA SER A 299 -22.00 -11.37 -7.75
C SER A 299 -20.73 -10.55 -7.42
N GLN A 300 -19.94 -10.12 -8.41
CA GLN A 300 -18.78 -9.22 -8.24
C GLN A 300 -19.10 -7.77 -8.56
N GLN A 301 -20.35 -7.47 -8.92
CA GLN A 301 -20.79 -6.11 -9.20
C GLN A 301 -20.73 -5.30 -7.90
N ASN A 302 -19.71 -4.45 -7.76
CA ASN A 302 -19.86 -3.28 -6.91
C ASN A 302 -20.94 -2.44 -7.58
N THR A 303 -22.12 -2.41 -6.98
CA THR A 303 -23.16 -1.45 -7.34
C THR A 303 -23.29 -0.52 -6.16
N ALA A 304 -23.19 0.78 -6.40
CA ALA A 304 -23.58 1.75 -5.37
C ALA A 304 -25.07 1.49 -5.03
N SER A 305 -25.38 1.20 -3.77
CA SER A 305 -26.75 0.88 -3.38
C SER A 305 -27.55 2.15 -3.10
N GLY A 306 -28.76 2.22 -3.64
CA GLY A 306 -29.69 3.33 -3.38
C GLY A 306 -29.51 4.52 -4.32
N MET A 307 -30.23 5.59 -4.02
CA MET A 307 -30.20 6.83 -4.80
C MET A 307 -28.97 7.66 -4.41
N ILE A 308 -28.07 7.88 -5.36
CA ILE A 308 -26.79 8.56 -5.16
C ILE A 308 -26.71 9.86 -5.97
N SER A 309 -25.87 10.80 -5.54
CA SER A 309 -25.59 12.02 -6.30
C SER A 309 -24.75 11.75 -7.55
N ALA A 310 -24.72 12.71 -8.48
CA ALA A 310 -23.78 12.68 -9.61
C ALA A 310 -22.31 12.64 -9.16
N GLU A 311 -22.01 13.31 -8.04
CA GLU A 311 -20.70 13.29 -7.40
C GLU A 311 -20.33 11.89 -6.91
N GLN A 312 -21.20 11.25 -6.13
CA GLN A 312 -21.01 9.88 -5.66
C GLN A 312 -20.88 8.89 -6.84
N ALA A 313 -21.69 9.08 -7.89
CA ALA A 313 -21.63 8.28 -9.10
C ALA A 313 -20.29 8.44 -9.83
N TRP A 314 -19.77 9.67 -9.96
CA TRP A 314 -18.46 9.91 -10.57
C TRP A 314 -17.33 9.30 -9.75
N THR A 315 -17.28 9.53 -8.44
CA THR A 315 -16.23 8.96 -7.58
C THR A 315 -16.23 7.45 -7.64
N PHE A 316 -17.43 6.83 -7.60
CA PHE A 316 -17.58 5.40 -7.78
C PHE A 316 -17.06 4.93 -9.15
N LEU A 317 -17.48 5.58 -10.23
CA LEU A 317 -17.07 5.24 -11.58
C LEU A 317 -15.56 5.41 -11.79
N PHE A 318 -14.97 6.48 -11.24
CA PHE A 318 -13.54 6.76 -11.29
C PHE A 318 -12.73 5.69 -10.54
N GLN A 319 -13.22 5.24 -9.38
CA GLN A 319 -12.61 4.14 -8.64
C GLN A 319 -12.66 2.83 -9.44
N GLU A 320 -13.82 2.49 -10.01
CA GLU A 320 -13.98 1.31 -10.85
C GLU A 320 -13.06 1.35 -12.07
N MET A 321 -12.95 2.50 -12.75
CA MET A 321 -11.98 2.70 -13.85
C MET A 321 -10.53 2.52 -13.37
N GLY A 322 -10.17 3.03 -12.20
CA GLY A 322 -8.85 2.83 -11.58
C GLY A 322 -8.51 1.36 -11.38
N ASN A 323 -9.46 0.59 -10.85
CA ASN A 323 -9.31 -0.84 -10.58
C ASN A 323 -9.07 -1.72 -11.82
N LEU A 324 -9.32 -1.21 -13.04
CA LEU A 324 -9.05 -1.93 -14.29
C LEU A 324 -7.55 -2.12 -14.62
N GLY A 325 -6.62 -1.56 -13.83
CA GLY A 325 -5.17 -1.63 -14.08
C GLY A 325 -4.77 -1.11 -15.47
N ASP A 326 -3.60 -1.50 -15.98
CA ASP A 326 -3.19 -1.20 -17.36
C ASP A 326 -3.63 -2.29 -18.35
N SER A 327 -4.93 -2.62 -18.33
CA SER A 327 -5.51 -3.61 -19.23
C SER A 327 -5.44 -3.17 -20.70
N ILE A 328 -5.51 -4.14 -21.61
CA ILE A 328 -5.59 -3.90 -23.07
C ILE A 328 -6.73 -2.92 -23.42
N TYR A 329 -7.81 -2.92 -22.65
CA TYR A 329 -8.95 -2.02 -22.85
C TYR A 329 -8.64 -0.57 -22.50
N LYS A 330 -7.92 -0.31 -21.39
CA LYS A 330 -7.45 1.06 -21.11
C LYS A 330 -6.50 1.55 -22.20
N LYS A 331 -5.66 0.66 -22.73
CA LYS A 331 -4.75 0.98 -23.83
C LYS A 331 -5.50 1.34 -25.12
N GLU A 332 -6.51 0.55 -25.50
CA GLU A 332 -7.38 0.86 -26.64
C GLU A 332 -8.15 2.16 -26.45
N PHE A 333 -8.68 2.41 -25.25
CA PHE A 333 -9.40 3.63 -24.92
C PHE A 333 -8.50 4.87 -24.99
N ARG A 334 -7.29 4.80 -24.41
CA ARG A 334 -6.25 5.84 -24.56
C ARG A 334 -5.94 6.10 -26.02
N GLY A 335 -5.76 5.06 -26.83
CA GLY A 335 -5.51 5.22 -28.27
C GLY A 335 -6.65 5.96 -29.00
N ARG A 336 -7.92 5.69 -28.65
CA ARG A 336 -9.06 6.42 -29.21
C ARG A 336 -9.12 7.87 -28.73
N LEU A 337 -8.88 8.12 -27.45
CA LEU A 337 -8.80 9.48 -26.90
C LEU A 337 -7.67 10.28 -27.55
N GLU A 338 -6.46 9.73 -27.63
CA GLU A 338 -5.29 10.37 -28.24
C GLU A 338 -5.56 10.72 -29.70
N LYS A 339 -6.09 9.75 -30.47
CA LYS A 339 -6.49 9.99 -31.86
C LYS A 339 -7.51 11.13 -31.96
N HIS A 340 -8.57 11.09 -31.14
CA HIS A 340 -9.61 12.11 -31.16
C HIS A 340 -9.08 13.50 -30.75
N PHE A 341 -8.21 13.57 -29.75
CA PHE A 341 -7.59 14.80 -29.28
C PHE A 341 -6.58 15.39 -30.26
N ASN A 342 -5.96 14.56 -31.09
CA ASN A 342 -5.08 15.03 -32.17
C ASN A 342 -5.89 15.55 -33.37
N GLU A 343 -7.05 14.96 -33.65
CA GLU A 343 -7.92 15.34 -34.78
C GLU A 343 -8.83 16.54 -34.47
N ASN A 344 -9.11 16.82 -33.19
CA ASN A 344 -10.08 17.82 -32.76
C ASN A 344 -9.48 18.83 -31.80
N LYS A 345 -9.89 20.10 -31.90
CA LYS A 345 -9.51 21.16 -30.95
C LYS A 345 -10.27 20.99 -29.63
N ILE A 346 -9.77 20.11 -28.77
CA ILE A 346 -10.33 19.87 -27.43
C ILE A 346 -9.61 20.74 -26.38
N PRO A 347 -10.34 21.39 -25.45
CA PRO A 347 -9.73 22.19 -24.39
C PRO A 347 -8.67 21.40 -23.60
N VAL A 348 -7.57 22.05 -23.26
CA VAL A 348 -6.43 21.41 -22.57
C VAL A 348 -6.83 20.79 -21.22
N THR A 349 -7.71 21.44 -20.47
CA THR A 349 -8.26 20.92 -19.21
C THR A 349 -9.02 19.61 -19.41
N VAL A 350 -9.81 19.51 -20.48
CA VAL A 350 -10.57 18.30 -20.83
C VAL A 350 -9.61 17.18 -21.22
N ARG A 351 -8.60 17.49 -22.04
CA ARG A 351 -7.53 16.52 -22.37
C ARG A 351 -6.86 16.01 -21.10
N ARG A 352 -6.52 16.90 -20.16
CA ARG A 352 -5.89 16.52 -18.90
C ARG A 352 -6.78 15.62 -18.04
N LEU A 353 -8.06 15.95 -17.86
CA LEU A 353 -9.04 15.14 -17.13
C LEU A 353 -9.05 13.70 -17.65
N TRP A 354 -9.23 13.53 -18.96
CA TRP A 354 -9.39 12.21 -19.55
C TRP A 354 -8.07 11.44 -19.65
N SER A 355 -6.94 12.11 -19.91
CA SER A 355 -5.63 11.50 -19.82
C SER A 355 -5.31 11.01 -18.40
N ASP A 356 -5.64 11.77 -17.37
CA ASP A 356 -5.42 11.36 -15.97
C ASP A 356 -6.29 10.19 -15.56
N THR A 357 -7.56 10.22 -15.97
CA THR A 357 -8.55 9.18 -15.65
C THR A 357 -8.14 7.82 -16.23
N PHE A 358 -7.47 7.81 -17.39
CA PHE A 358 -7.10 6.59 -18.12
C PHE A 358 -5.59 6.32 -18.20
N ALA A 359 -4.75 7.05 -17.44
CA ALA A 359 -3.31 6.89 -17.42
C ALA A 359 -2.86 5.44 -17.15
N ALA A 360 -1.72 5.05 -17.71
CA ALA A 360 -1.12 3.73 -17.50
C ALA A 360 -0.63 3.60 -16.05
N GLN A 361 -1.36 2.82 -15.25
CA GLN A 361 -1.05 2.56 -13.85
C GLN A 361 -1.87 1.39 -13.30
N GLU A 362 -1.40 0.82 -12.19
CA GLU A 362 -2.13 -0.16 -11.42
C GLU A 362 -2.94 0.51 -10.31
N GLY A 363 -4.27 0.32 -10.32
CA GLY A 363 -5.16 0.72 -9.23
C GLY A 363 -5.75 2.14 -9.29
N TYR A 364 -6.53 2.47 -8.25
CA TYR A 364 -7.26 3.73 -8.10
C TYR A 364 -6.38 4.88 -7.57
N LYS A 365 -6.39 6.02 -8.27
CA LYS A 365 -5.77 7.29 -7.81
C LYS A 365 -6.66 7.99 -6.80
N LYS A 366 -6.66 7.53 -5.55
CA LYS A 366 -7.39 8.19 -4.45
C LYS A 366 -7.02 9.67 -4.25
N ASP A 367 -5.76 10.02 -4.57
CA ASP A 367 -5.22 11.37 -4.38
C ASP A 367 -5.27 12.22 -5.67
N SER A 368 -5.89 11.71 -6.76
CA SER A 368 -6.10 12.52 -7.96
C SER A 368 -7.12 13.61 -7.69
N LYS A 369 -6.82 14.83 -8.14
CA LYS A 369 -7.81 15.92 -8.16
C LYS A 369 -9.05 15.60 -9.00
N TYR A 370 -9.01 14.57 -9.85
CA TYR A 370 -10.15 14.13 -10.66
C TYR A 370 -10.99 13.03 -9.99
N ALA A 371 -10.62 12.56 -8.80
CA ALA A 371 -11.39 11.54 -8.07
C ALA A 371 -12.73 12.06 -7.50
N SER A 372 -12.84 13.38 -7.29
CA SER A 372 -14.07 14.03 -6.83
C SER A 372 -14.47 15.13 -7.80
N LEU A 373 -15.76 15.20 -8.16
CA LEU A 373 -16.28 16.22 -9.08
C LEU A 373 -16.04 17.64 -8.54
N GLU A 374 -16.17 17.85 -7.23
CA GLU A 374 -15.97 19.17 -6.60
C GLU A 374 -14.56 19.75 -6.83
N ASN A 375 -13.57 18.90 -7.07
CA ASN A 375 -12.17 19.28 -7.21
C ASN A 375 -11.85 19.80 -8.62
N PHE A 376 -12.64 19.45 -9.64
CA PHE A 376 -12.40 19.88 -11.02
C PHE A 376 -13.63 20.44 -11.73
N VAL A 377 -14.78 20.50 -11.07
CA VAL A 377 -16.01 21.16 -11.54
C VAL A 377 -16.40 22.28 -10.57
N SER A 378 -16.64 23.49 -11.08
CA SER A 378 -16.84 24.70 -10.25
C SER A 378 -18.25 24.87 -9.68
N ASP A 379 -19.30 24.42 -10.40
CA ASP A 379 -20.69 24.84 -10.16
C ASP A 379 -21.66 23.64 -10.03
N LEU A 380 -21.43 22.77 -9.05
CA LEU A 380 -22.25 21.57 -8.85
C LEU A 380 -23.66 21.91 -8.33
N PRO A 381 -24.71 21.22 -8.83
CA PRO A 381 -26.09 21.47 -8.38
C PRO A 381 -26.32 21.01 -6.92
N VAL A 382 -27.05 21.82 -6.15
CA VAL A 382 -27.48 21.46 -4.78
C VAL A 382 -28.66 20.48 -4.86
N HIS A 383 -28.49 19.26 -4.32
CA HIS A 383 -29.52 18.23 -4.39
C HIS A 383 -30.77 18.61 -3.58
N ARG A 384 -31.93 18.68 -4.25
CA ARG A 384 -33.24 18.77 -3.58
C ARG A 384 -33.63 17.38 -3.06
N ALA A 385 -33.55 17.18 -1.74
CA ALA A 385 -34.07 15.98 -1.09
C ALA A 385 -35.59 15.90 -1.26
N ALA A 386 -36.08 14.92 -2.01
CA ALA A 386 -37.52 14.63 -2.10
C ALA A 386 -37.98 13.86 -0.85
N VAL A 387 -38.68 14.58 0.02
CA VAL A 387 -39.80 14.21 0.91
C VAL A 387 -39.86 12.78 1.49
N ARG A 388 -39.80 12.76 2.83
CA ARG A 388 -40.15 11.69 3.77
C ARG A 388 -41.41 10.90 3.37
N GLN A 389 -41.31 9.57 3.30
CA GLN A 389 -42.44 8.70 3.62
C GLN A 389 -42.27 8.17 5.06
N THR A 390 -43.13 8.69 5.94
CA THR A 390 -43.45 8.16 7.27
C THR A 390 -43.94 6.71 7.15
N ARG A 391 -43.26 5.79 7.82
CA ARG A 391 -43.74 4.42 8.03
C ARG A 391 -44.18 4.31 9.49
N THR A 392 -45.47 4.43 9.73
CA THR A 392 -46.10 4.06 11.00
C THR A 392 -46.07 2.54 11.13
N GLU A 393 -45.63 2.09 12.30
CA GLU A 393 -45.77 0.72 12.79
C GLU A 393 -47.24 0.46 13.13
N ASP A 394 -47.72 -0.75 12.83
CA ASP A 394 -48.69 -1.44 13.68
C ASP A 394 -48.49 -2.95 13.57
N HIS A 395 -48.29 -3.57 14.73
CA HIS A 395 -48.33 -5.00 15.02
C HIS A 395 -49.78 -5.52 14.83
N GLN A 396 -50.13 -6.78 14.49
CA GLN A 396 -49.76 -8.10 15.04
C GLN A 396 -50.55 -9.20 14.22
N PRO A 397 -50.67 -10.51 14.60
CA PRO A 397 -50.30 -11.63 13.70
C PRO A 397 -51.40 -12.70 13.43
N THR A 398 -50.96 -13.78 12.75
CA THR A 398 -51.36 -15.21 12.84
C THR A 398 -52.43 -15.83 11.89
N VAL A 399 -52.03 -16.98 11.29
CA VAL A 399 -52.76 -18.28 11.11
C VAL A 399 -53.01 -18.82 9.67
N ARG A 400 -52.28 -19.92 9.37
CA ARG A 400 -52.58 -21.20 8.65
C ARG A 400 -52.69 -21.32 7.10
N HIS A 401 -51.84 -22.23 6.59
CA HIS A 401 -51.95 -23.07 5.36
C HIS A 401 -53.09 -24.12 5.44
N PRO A 402 -53.55 -24.77 4.33
CA PRO A 402 -52.95 -26.03 3.81
C PRO A 402 -53.13 -26.28 2.27
N ASP A 403 -52.16 -26.85 1.53
CA ASP A 403 -51.92 -28.27 1.12
C ASP A 403 -52.33 -28.66 -0.32
N ARG A 404 -51.36 -29.25 -1.06
CA ARG A 404 -51.42 -30.41 -2.00
C ARG A 404 -50.08 -30.49 -2.78
N THR A 405 -49.05 -31.33 -2.53
CA THR A 405 -48.86 -32.82 -2.64
C THR A 405 -49.37 -33.44 -3.97
N VAL A 406 -48.66 -34.22 -4.81
CA VAL A 406 -47.47 -35.16 -4.81
C VAL A 406 -47.03 -35.41 -6.32
N PRO A 407 -46.19 -36.41 -6.79
CA PRO A 407 -44.87 -37.02 -6.46
C PRO A 407 -43.79 -37.11 -7.61
N HIS A 408 -42.51 -37.20 -7.20
CA HIS A 408 -41.28 -37.91 -7.66
C HIS A 408 -41.09 -38.60 -9.06
N PRO A 409 -39.84 -38.62 -9.60
CA PRO A 409 -38.88 -39.68 -9.23
C PRO A 409 -37.42 -39.25 -8.96
N THR A 410 -36.81 -40.04 -8.08
CA THR A 410 -35.43 -40.03 -7.59
C THR A 410 -34.46 -40.59 -8.64
N VAL A 411 -33.39 -39.86 -8.95
CA VAL A 411 -32.18 -40.44 -9.56
C VAL A 411 -31.06 -40.35 -8.52
N LYS A 412 -30.57 -41.52 -8.12
CA LYS A 412 -29.36 -41.69 -7.30
C LYS A 412 -28.16 -41.19 -8.10
N GLN A 413 -27.38 -40.27 -7.52
CA GLN A 413 -25.99 -40.06 -7.90
C GLN A 413 -25.07 -40.31 -6.69
N PRO A 414 -23.84 -40.80 -6.93
CA PRO A 414 -22.98 -41.41 -5.91
C PRO A 414 -22.38 -40.35 -4.98
N GLY A 415 -22.18 -40.74 -3.73
CA GLY A 415 -21.74 -39.86 -2.65
C GLY A 415 -20.38 -39.22 -2.92
N THR A 416 -20.34 -37.89 -2.84
CA THR A 416 -19.13 -37.15 -2.52
C THR A 416 -18.94 -37.16 -1.01
N MET A 417 -17.76 -37.64 -0.59
CA MET A 417 -17.35 -37.73 0.80
C MET A 417 -17.52 -36.37 1.49
N GLY A 418 -18.43 -36.32 2.47
CA GLY A 418 -18.53 -35.20 3.39
C GLY A 418 -17.31 -35.17 4.30
N HIS A 419 -16.42 -34.21 4.08
CA HIS A 419 -15.40 -33.87 5.06
C HIS A 419 -16.06 -33.13 6.23
N LYS A 420 -16.25 -33.84 7.35
CA LYS A 420 -16.39 -33.23 8.68
C LYS A 420 -15.02 -32.68 9.08
N PRO A 421 -14.86 -31.39 9.42
CA PRO A 421 -13.59 -30.88 9.91
C PRO A 421 -13.49 -31.07 11.43
N THR A 422 -12.81 -32.14 11.85
CA THR A 422 -12.24 -32.23 13.21
C THR A 422 -10.93 -31.43 13.25
N SER A 423 -10.89 -30.47 14.17
CA SER A 423 -9.90 -29.39 14.41
C SER A 423 -8.40 -29.73 14.51
N GLY A 424 -7.97 -30.97 14.27
CA GLY A 424 -6.55 -31.37 14.39
C GLY A 424 -5.80 -31.53 13.05
N ASP A 425 -6.52 -31.67 11.94
CA ASP A 425 -5.91 -32.01 10.64
C ASP A 425 -5.74 -30.81 9.70
N THR A 426 -6.55 -29.76 9.82
CA THR A 426 -6.51 -28.61 8.89
C THR A 426 -5.22 -27.80 8.93
N HIS A 427 -4.58 -27.65 10.09
CA HIS A 427 -3.31 -26.91 10.19
C HIS A 427 -2.13 -27.72 9.62
N LYS A 428 -2.19 -29.06 9.69
CA LYS A 428 -1.19 -29.92 9.03
C LYS A 428 -1.34 -29.87 7.52
N GLU A 429 -2.58 -29.92 7.03
CA GLU A 429 -2.92 -29.77 5.62
C GLU A 429 -2.41 -28.42 5.09
N PHE A 430 -2.66 -27.33 5.84
CA PHE A 430 -2.11 -26.01 5.54
C PHE A 430 -0.58 -26.04 5.41
N ILE A 431 0.15 -26.57 6.39
CA ILE A 431 1.63 -26.62 6.33
C ILE A 431 2.11 -27.42 5.10
N GLN A 432 1.45 -28.53 4.77
CA GLN A 432 1.78 -29.34 3.60
C GLN A 432 1.55 -28.56 2.30
N HIS A 433 0.38 -27.92 2.15
CA HIS A 433 0.06 -27.08 0.99
C HIS A 433 0.99 -25.88 0.88
N PHE A 434 1.25 -25.20 1.99
CA PHE A 434 2.11 -24.02 2.05
C PHE A 434 3.51 -24.36 1.52
N ILE A 435 4.12 -25.44 2.02
CA ILE A 435 5.43 -25.87 1.54
C ILE A 435 5.37 -26.25 0.06
N GLN A 436 4.35 -26.98 -0.38
CA GLN A 436 4.25 -27.39 -1.78
C GLN A 436 4.19 -26.21 -2.76
N HIS A 437 3.49 -25.12 -2.40
CA HIS A 437 3.29 -23.99 -3.30
C HIS A 437 4.35 -22.90 -3.18
N HIS A 438 4.91 -22.69 -1.99
CA HIS A 438 5.84 -21.60 -1.72
C HIS A 438 7.31 -22.03 -1.72
N ALA A 439 7.60 -23.31 -1.49
CA ALA A 439 8.98 -23.79 -1.52
C ALA A 439 9.43 -24.14 -2.95
N PRO A 440 10.49 -23.51 -3.47
CA PRO A 440 10.96 -23.75 -4.81
C PRO A 440 11.45 -25.20 -4.98
N GLY A 441 11.03 -25.82 -6.08
CA GLY A 441 11.50 -27.16 -6.46
C GLY A 441 10.91 -28.31 -5.66
N VAL A 442 9.93 -28.07 -4.78
CA VAL A 442 9.13 -29.15 -4.18
C VAL A 442 8.24 -29.77 -5.25
N THR A 443 8.28 -31.09 -5.36
CA THR A 443 7.66 -31.82 -6.49
C THR A 443 6.29 -32.41 -6.16
N ARG A 444 5.96 -32.54 -4.88
CA ARG A 444 4.67 -33.05 -4.38
C ARG A 444 4.42 -32.60 -2.95
N ALA A 445 3.18 -32.75 -2.50
CA ALA A 445 2.77 -32.54 -1.12
C ALA A 445 3.73 -33.27 -0.15
N PRO A 446 4.30 -32.59 0.86
CA PRO A 446 5.14 -33.21 1.88
C PRO A 446 4.40 -34.31 2.64
N LEU A 447 5.12 -35.36 3.04
CA LEU A 447 4.55 -36.48 3.78
C LEU A 447 4.86 -36.37 5.26
N ILE A 448 3.82 -36.33 6.11
CA ILE A 448 3.98 -36.37 7.57
C ILE A 448 4.01 -37.84 8.00
N VAL A 449 5.14 -38.27 8.57
CA VAL A 449 5.35 -39.64 9.05
C VAL A 449 5.64 -39.65 10.56
N LYS A 450 5.40 -40.79 11.21
CA LYS A 450 5.85 -40.99 12.60
C LYS A 450 7.37 -41.16 12.64
N GLY A 451 8.05 -40.41 13.52
CA GLY A 451 9.47 -40.59 13.75
C GLY A 451 9.77 -41.96 14.35
N LYS A 452 10.84 -42.62 13.86
CA LYS A 452 11.24 -43.97 14.30
C LYS A 452 11.60 -44.02 15.79
N ASP A 453 12.16 -42.94 16.35
CA ASP A 453 12.74 -42.95 17.70
C ASP A 453 11.97 -42.09 18.73
N SER A 454 11.13 -41.14 18.31
CA SER A 454 10.63 -40.07 19.21
C SER A 454 9.11 -39.93 19.33
N LYS A 455 8.29 -40.77 18.67
CA LYS A 455 6.83 -40.59 18.50
C LYS A 455 6.39 -39.23 17.89
N ALA A 456 7.27 -38.24 17.81
CA ALA A 456 7.03 -36.93 17.25
C ALA A 456 6.91 -37.03 15.72
N PRO A 457 5.97 -36.28 15.10
CA PRO A 457 5.82 -36.26 13.65
C PRO A 457 7.04 -35.64 12.97
N ILE A 458 7.47 -36.28 11.88
CA ILE A 458 8.53 -35.82 10.98
C ILE A 458 7.87 -35.52 9.63
N ILE A 459 8.28 -34.45 8.98
CA ILE A 459 7.85 -34.13 7.62
C ILE A 459 8.95 -34.52 6.62
N GLN A 460 8.55 -35.20 5.55
CA GLN A 460 9.39 -35.61 4.43
C GLN A 460 9.05 -34.77 3.21
N ILE A 461 10.05 -34.11 2.63
CA ILE A 461 9.88 -33.20 1.49
C ILE A 461 10.73 -33.73 0.33
N GLU A 462 10.13 -33.77 -0.86
CA GLU A 462 10.78 -34.21 -2.10
C GLU A 462 11.06 -33.01 -3.00
N PHE A 463 12.34 -32.82 -3.34
CA PHE A 463 12.84 -31.76 -4.20
C PHE A 463 13.32 -32.32 -5.55
N LYS A 464 13.17 -31.49 -6.60
CA LYS A 464 13.63 -31.80 -7.96
C LYS A 464 15.16 -31.82 -8.09
N ASP A 465 15.89 -31.10 -7.24
CA ASP A 465 17.35 -30.97 -7.25
C ASP A 465 17.92 -30.56 -5.88
N ARG A 466 19.26 -30.63 -5.74
CA ARG A 466 19.98 -30.27 -4.50
C ARG A 466 19.89 -28.79 -4.19
N GLU A 467 19.92 -27.94 -5.21
CA GLU A 467 19.89 -26.48 -5.06
C GLU A 467 18.59 -26.02 -4.39
N SER A 468 17.46 -26.58 -4.82
CA SER A 468 16.13 -26.36 -4.26
C SER A 468 16.06 -26.79 -2.79
N ARG A 469 16.61 -27.95 -2.45
CA ARG A 469 16.69 -28.42 -1.05
C ARG A 469 17.55 -27.48 -0.20
N ASP A 470 18.72 -27.09 -0.68
CA ASP A 470 19.65 -26.26 0.09
C ASP A 470 19.10 -24.84 0.30
N LYS A 471 18.38 -24.31 -0.69
CA LYS A 471 17.61 -23.06 -0.55
C LYS A 471 16.53 -23.20 0.52
N PHE A 472 15.77 -24.31 0.53
CA PHE A 472 14.77 -24.57 1.55
C PHE A 472 15.35 -24.66 2.96
N ILE A 473 16.47 -25.37 3.13
CA ILE A 473 17.19 -25.47 4.42
C ILE A 473 17.56 -24.07 4.95
N LYS A 474 18.05 -23.20 4.07
CA LYS A 474 18.42 -21.83 4.41
C LYS A 474 17.21 -20.97 4.79
N GLU A 475 16.12 -21.08 4.03
CA GLU A 475 14.90 -20.28 4.23
C GLU A 475 14.12 -20.66 5.49
N TYR A 476 14.12 -21.95 5.84
CA TYR A 476 13.47 -22.49 7.04
C TYR A 476 14.43 -22.66 8.23
N HIS A 477 15.61 -22.05 8.18
CA HIS A 477 16.63 -22.08 9.24
C HIS A 477 16.89 -23.49 9.82
N ILE A 478 16.92 -24.50 8.95
CA ILE A 478 17.02 -25.90 9.35
C ILE A 478 18.49 -26.21 9.65
N ASP A 479 18.77 -26.73 10.85
CA ASP A 479 20.11 -27.25 11.18
C ASP A 479 20.40 -28.52 10.34
N PRO A 480 21.38 -28.50 9.41
CA PRO A 480 21.70 -29.64 8.57
C PRO A 480 22.10 -30.88 9.37
N LYS A 481 22.62 -30.71 10.59
CA LYS A 481 23.04 -31.82 11.47
C LYS A 481 21.85 -32.57 12.08
N ARG A 482 20.68 -31.94 12.11
CA ARG A 482 19.43 -32.51 12.67
C ARG A 482 18.45 -32.93 11.57
N ALA A 483 18.75 -32.63 10.32
CA ALA A 483 17.96 -33.03 9.17
C ALA A 483 18.50 -34.32 8.54
N GLY A 484 17.61 -35.22 8.14
CA GLY A 484 17.97 -36.43 7.39
C GLY A 484 17.83 -36.19 5.89
N GLY A 485 18.93 -36.14 5.15
CA GLY A 485 18.91 -36.09 3.69
C GLY A 485 19.16 -37.47 3.08
N TRP A 486 18.49 -37.80 1.98
CA TRP A 486 18.87 -38.91 1.10
C TRP A 486 18.51 -38.60 -0.35
N GLU A 487 19.08 -39.37 -1.26
CA GLU A 487 18.90 -39.20 -2.70
C GLU A 487 18.51 -40.53 -3.32
N GLU A 488 17.54 -40.48 -4.23
CA GLU A 488 17.18 -41.57 -5.12
C GLU A 488 17.22 -41.03 -6.56
N VAL A 489 17.38 -41.89 -7.57
CA VAL A 489 17.64 -41.49 -8.97
C VAL A 489 16.81 -40.26 -9.41
N GLY A 490 17.49 -39.10 -9.54
CA GLY A 490 16.88 -37.83 -9.98
C GLY A 490 16.04 -37.07 -8.96
N LYS A 491 16.06 -37.46 -7.68
CA LYS A 491 15.24 -36.90 -6.59
C LYS A 491 16.03 -36.69 -5.32
N VAL A 492 15.77 -35.58 -4.64
CA VAL A 492 16.45 -35.19 -3.41
C VAL A 492 15.44 -35.06 -2.28
N TYR A 493 15.72 -35.68 -1.13
CA TYR A 493 14.79 -35.72 -0.01
C TYR A 493 15.32 -35.02 1.25
N LEU A 494 14.40 -34.47 2.04
CA LEU A 494 14.66 -33.89 3.35
C LEU A 494 13.67 -34.44 4.40
N LYS A 495 14.19 -34.92 5.53
CA LYS A 495 13.45 -35.25 6.75
C LYS A 495 13.78 -34.22 7.82
N VAL A 496 12.75 -33.59 8.38
CA VAL A 496 12.88 -32.59 9.44
C VAL A 496 11.71 -32.69 10.42
N SER A 497 11.93 -32.23 11.65
CA SER A 497 10.88 -32.18 12.69
C SER A 497 9.68 -31.36 12.20
N PHE A 498 8.48 -31.94 12.28
CA PHE A 498 7.26 -31.20 11.93
C PHE A 498 7.06 -29.98 12.84
N ALA A 499 7.44 -30.07 14.13
CA ALA A 499 7.31 -28.95 15.06
C ALA A 499 8.21 -27.76 14.68
N HIS A 500 9.40 -28.03 14.14
CA HIS A 500 10.30 -26.97 13.64
C HIS A 500 9.68 -26.30 12.42
N ILE A 501 9.24 -27.10 11.44
CA ILE A 501 8.62 -26.58 10.22
C ILE A 501 7.33 -25.81 10.51
N ALA A 502 6.47 -26.32 11.39
CA ALA A 502 5.26 -25.63 11.80
C ALA A 502 5.56 -24.25 12.40
N LYS A 503 6.59 -24.15 13.25
CA LYS A 503 7.04 -22.88 13.84
C LYS A 503 7.53 -21.89 12.79
N GLU A 504 8.35 -22.34 11.83
CA GLU A 504 8.87 -21.46 10.78
C GLU A 504 7.77 -21.03 9.80
N THR A 505 6.86 -21.94 9.42
CA THR A 505 5.68 -21.62 8.61
C THR A 505 4.78 -20.60 9.33
N GLU A 506 4.53 -20.77 10.62
CA GLU A 506 3.76 -19.80 11.42
C GLU A 506 4.46 -18.44 11.49
N ALA A 507 5.80 -18.39 11.57
CA ALA A 507 6.54 -17.13 11.53
C ALA A 507 6.40 -16.41 10.17
N MET A 508 6.45 -17.16 9.07
CA MET A 508 6.23 -16.62 7.72
C MET A 508 4.80 -16.10 7.54
N GLU A 509 3.81 -16.88 7.95
CA GLU A 509 2.39 -16.50 7.96
C GLU A 509 2.15 -15.21 8.75
N ASN A 510 2.67 -15.15 9.99
CA ASN A 510 2.56 -13.95 10.82
C ASN A 510 3.22 -12.73 10.15
N GLY A 511 4.34 -12.93 9.45
CA GLY A 511 5.00 -11.89 8.65
C GLY A 511 4.10 -11.35 7.53
N VAL A 512 3.47 -12.23 6.76
CA VAL A 512 2.51 -11.87 5.70
C VAL A 512 1.34 -11.09 6.30
N LEU A 513 0.70 -11.64 7.33
CA LEU A 513 -0.49 -11.04 7.95
C LEU A 513 -0.19 -9.69 8.59
N LYS A 514 0.98 -9.51 9.21
CA LYS A 514 1.43 -8.22 9.75
C LYS A 514 1.65 -7.17 8.65
N GLY A 515 2.11 -7.59 7.47
CA GLY A 515 2.22 -6.74 6.28
C GLY A 515 0.86 -6.28 5.73
N LYS A 516 -0.20 -7.08 5.88
CA LYS A 516 -1.55 -6.77 5.37
C LYS A 516 -2.41 -6.04 6.40
N TYR A 517 -2.32 -6.41 7.67
CA TYR A 517 -3.11 -5.85 8.75
C TYR A 517 -2.22 -5.13 9.75
N LYS A 518 -2.17 -3.79 9.66
CA LYS A 518 -1.33 -2.94 10.53
C LYS A 518 -1.60 -3.06 12.04
N HIS A 519 -2.69 -3.69 12.43
CA HIS A 519 -3.06 -3.94 13.84
C HIS A 519 -3.07 -5.43 14.15
N TYR A 520 -2.29 -6.22 13.43
CA TYR A 520 -2.14 -7.64 13.69
C TYR A 520 -1.56 -7.86 15.09
N VAL A 521 -2.21 -8.73 15.87
CA VAL A 521 -1.87 -9.04 17.26
C VAL A 521 -1.80 -10.56 17.42
N GLN A 522 -0.69 -11.03 17.97
CA GLN A 522 -0.46 -12.44 18.30
C GLN A 522 -0.99 -12.79 19.71
N PRO A 523 -1.19 -14.08 20.05
CA PRO A 523 -1.80 -14.52 21.33
C PRO A 523 -1.17 -13.98 22.62
N ASN A 524 0.08 -13.53 22.57
CA ASN A 524 0.83 -13.04 23.72
C ASN A 524 1.27 -11.56 23.60
N GLU A 525 0.78 -10.84 22.59
CA GLU A 525 1.08 -9.42 22.39
C GLU A 525 0.04 -8.54 23.09
N GLN A 526 0.47 -7.46 23.75
CA GLN A 526 -0.45 -6.53 24.41
C GLN A 526 -1.33 -5.79 23.39
N LEU A 527 -2.61 -5.63 23.71
CA LEU A 527 -3.55 -4.79 22.95
C LEU A 527 -3.09 -3.33 23.02
N THR A 528 -2.60 -2.80 21.90
CA THR A 528 -1.92 -1.48 21.86
C THR A 528 -2.84 -0.30 21.60
N ARG A 529 -4.11 -0.51 21.20
CA ARG A 529 -5.01 0.60 20.83
C ARG A 529 -6.27 0.69 21.68
N THR A 530 -6.53 1.90 22.16
CA THR A 530 -7.82 2.29 22.72
C THR A 530 -8.84 2.44 21.60
N VAL A 531 -9.92 1.67 21.64
CA VAL A 531 -11.00 1.71 20.64
C VAL A 531 -12.31 2.16 21.27
N THR A 532 -13.18 2.80 20.48
CA THR A 532 -14.48 3.27 20.98
C THR A 532 -15.51 2.16 21.08
N THR A 533 -15.39 1.13 20.24
CA THR A 533 -16.22 -0.07 20.31
C THR A 533 -15.32 -1.27 20.09
N GLU A 534 -15.17 -2.09 21.12
CA GLU A 534 -14.46 -3.35 21.01
C GLU A 534 -15.34 -4.37 20.27
N VAL A 535 -14.78 -5.02 19.23
CA VAL A 535 -15.47 -6.13 18.56
C VAL A 535 -15.42 -7.39 19.42
N THR A 536 -16.50 -8.14 19.42
CA THR A 536 -16.62 -9.43 20.11
C THR A 536 -17.15 -10.48 19.14
N SER A 537 -17.02 -11.76 19.49
CA SER A 537 -17.47 -12.89 18.66
C SER A 537 -18.99 -13.11 18.64
N GLY A 538 -19.79 -12.17 19.17
CA GLY A 538 -21.25 -12.33 19.31
C GLY A 538 -22.02 -12.53 18.00
N SER A 539 -21.48 -12.02 16.88
CA SER A 539 -22.08 -12.15 15.54
C SER A 539 -21.68 -13.43 14.80
N ILE A 540 -20.75 -14.24 15.33
CA ILE A 540 -20.34 -15.51 14.71
C ILE A 540 -21.42 -16.57 14.94
N LYS A 541 -21.81 -17.23 13.85
CA LYS A 541 -22.86 -18.25 13.82
C LYS A 541 -22.27 -19.66 13.69
N GLY A 542 -23.06 -20.64 14.09
CA GLY A 542 -22.75 -22.06 13.86
C GLY A 542 -21.60 -22.61 14.72
N GLU A 543 -20.97 -23.65 14.20
CA GLU A 543 -19.95 -24.45 14.89
C GLU A 543 -18.65 -23.69 15.20
N PHE A 544 -18.41 -22.55 14.55
CA PHE A 544 -17.19 -21.75 14.70
C PHE A 544 -17.22 -20.83 15.94
N LYS A 545 -18.39 -20.59 16.52
CA LYS A 545 -18.54 -19.66 17.65
C LYS A 545 -17.64 -20.02 18.84
N SER A 546 -17.49 -21.33 19.12
CA SER A 546 -16.64 -21.84 20.19
C SER A 546 -15.16 -21.46 20.03
N ARG A 547 -14.65 -21.37 18.79
CA ARG A 547 -13.23 -21.08 18.50
C ARG A 547 -12.82 -19.65 18.85
N TYR A 548 -13.77 -18.72 18.86
CA TYR A 548 -13.52 -17.28 19.06
C TYR A 548 -14.20 -16.71 20.31
N THR A 549 -14.81 -17.56 21.15
CA THR A 549 -15.72 -17.12 22.23
C THR A 549 -15.04 -16.14 23.21
N ASN A 550 -13.75 -16.32 23.49
CA ASN A 550 -13.00 -15.51 24.44
C ASN A 550 -12.18 -14.40 23.80
N ASP A 551 -12.18 -14.30 22.47
CA ASP A 551 -11.31 -13.37 21.74
C ASP A 551 -12.04 -12.05 21.50
N ARG A 552 -11.30 -10.93 21.58
CA ARG A 552 -11.87 -9.58 21.41
C ARG A 552 -10.94 -8.66 20.62
N GLY A 553 -11.50 -7.57 20.14
CA GLY A 553 -10.75 -6.46 19.55
C GLY A 553 -9.89 -6.87 18.36
N ASP A 554 -8.66 -6.36 18.32
CA ASP A 554 -7.71 -6.69 17.24
C ASP A 554 -7.23 -8.11 17.26
N TYR A 555 -7.12 -8.73 18.44
CA TYR A 555 -6.72 -10.12 18.55
C TYR A 555 -7.75 -11.03 17.85
N LEU A 556 -9.04 -10.80 18.10
CA LEU A 556 -10.12 -11.49 17.40
C LEU A 556 -10.03 -11.31 15.87
N LYS A 557 -9.81 -10.08 15.40
CA LYS A 557 -9.68 -9.80 13.96
C LYS A 557 -8.45 -10.47 13.35
N SER A 558 -7.33 -10.48 14.07
CA SER A 558 -6.08 -11.11 13.66
C SER A 558 -6.23 -12.61 13.53
N LYS A 559 -6.88 -13.25 14.52
CA LYS A 559 -7.16 -14.69 14.48
C LYS A 559 -8.11 -15.08 13.36
N ILE A 560 -9.15 -14.28 13.09
CA ILE A 560 -10.04 -14.51 11.94
C ILE A 560 -9.26 -14.40 10.61
N LEU A 561 -8.37 -13.40 10.48
CA LEU A 561 -7.54 -13.23 9.28
C LEU A 561 -6.52 -14.35 9.11
N LYS A 562 -5.96 -14.86 10.22
CA LYS A 562 -5.10 -16.05 10.23
C LYS A 562 -5.83 -17.27 9.67
N ASP A 563 -6.96 -17.62 10.28
CA ASP A 563 -7.76 -18.76 9.83
C ASP A 563 -8.19 -18.59 8.35
N PHE A 564 -8.51 -17.35 7.94
CA PHE A 564 -8.89 -17.05 6.56
C PHE A 564 -7.74 -17.28 5.58
N TYR A 565 -6.52 -16.88 5.96
CA TYR A 565 -5.34 -17.10 5.16
C TYR A 565 -5.04 -18.59 5.00
N GLU A 566 -5.07 -19.37 6.10
CA GLU A 566 -4.89 -20.83 6.04
C GLU A 566 -5.94 -21.49 5.12
N ASP A 567 -7.20 -21.09 5.22
CA ASP A 567 -8.28 -21.59 4.37
C ASP A 567 -8.10 -21.20 2.88
N LEU A 568 -7.54 -20.01 2.60
CA LEU A 568 -7.24 -19.56 1.24
C LEU A 568 -6.06 -20.32 0.62
N GLU A 569 -5.01 -20.60 1.38
CA GLU A 569 -3.84 -21.34 0.87
C GLU A 569 -4.20 -22.77 0.47
N ASN A 570 -5.22 -23.35 1.10
CA ASN A 570 -5.78 -24.65 0.72
C ASN A 570 -6.74 -24.58 -0.50
N ALA A 571 -7.10 -23.39 -0.97
CA ALA A 571 -7.96 -23.24 -2.15
C ALA A 571 -7.14 -23.29 -3.44
N GLU A 572 -7.36 -24.31 -4.27
CA GLU A 572 -6.59 -24.54 -5.51
C GLU A 572 -7.19 -23.87 -6.74
N THR A 573 -8.50 -23.57 -6.71
CA THR A 573 -9.21 -22.98 -7.84
C THR A 573 -9.86 -21.66 -7.47
N PRO A 574 -10.16 -20.77 -8.44
CA PRO A 574 -10.91 -19.55 -8.16
C PRO A 574 -12.27 -19.83 -7.54
N ASN A 575 -12.89 -20.97 -7.86
CA ASN A 575 -14.16 -21.39 -7.28
C ASN A 575 -14.00 -21.78 -5.81
N ASP A 576 -12.92 -22.45 -5.44
CA ASP A 576 -12.65 -22.81 -4.04
C ASP A 576 -12.33 -21.58 -3.21
N VAL A 577 -11.59 -20.61 -3.75
CA VAL A 577 -11.38 -19.30 -3.12
C VAL A 577 -12.72 -18.62 -2.86
N GLN A 578 -13.64 -18.63 -3.84
CA GLN A 578 -14.96 -18.03 -3.68
C GLN A 578 -15.79 -18.75 -2.60
N LYS A 579 -15.76 -20.09 -2.54
CA LYS A 579 -16.43 -20.85 -1.46
C LYS A 579 -15.91 -20.48 -0.07
N VAL A 580 -14.60 -20.30 0.09
CA VAL A 580 -14.00 -19.85 1.36
C VAL A 580 -14.51 -18.45 1.71
N VAL A 581 -14.49 -17.51 0.76
CA VAL A 581 -15.00 -16.14 0.97
C VAL A 581 -16.47 -16.13 1.37
N ASP A 582 -17.31 -16.88 0.65
CA ASP A 582 -18.75 -16.95 0.91
C ASP A 582 -19.04 -17.56 2.28
N ARG A 583 -18.27 -18.59 2.69
CA ARG A 583 -18.33 -19.16 4.03
C ARG A 583 -18.10 -18.09 5.10
N TYR A 584 -16.99 -17.35 5.03
CA TYR A 584 -16.65 -16.28 5.99
C TYR A 584 -17.66 -15.12 6.00
N LYS A 585 -18.27 -14.81 4.85
CA LYS A 585 -19.33 -13.79 4.75
C LYS A 585 -20.63 -14.27 5.38
N SER A 586 -20.97 -15.56 5.23
CA SER A 586 -22.22 -16.13 5.72
C SER A 586 -22.23 -16.42 7.23
N ASP A 587 -21.09 -16.79 7.81
CA ASP A 587 -20.99 -17.21 9.22
C ASP A 587 -20.68 -16.08 10.21
N GLY A 588 -20.55 -14.84 9.72
CA GLY A 588 -20.37 -13.65 10.55
C GLY A 588 -18.92 -13.28 10.85
N ARG A 589 -17.93 -14.10 10.47
CA ARG A 589 -16.50 -13.75 10.64
C ARG A 589 -16.12 -12.50 9.85
N TYR A 590 -16.56 -12.38 8.60
CA TYR A 590 -16.33 -11.16 7.81
C TYR A 590 -17.02 -9.92 8.40
N ALA A 591 -18.21 -10.08 8.99
CA ALA A 591 -18.92 -8.96 9.61
C ALA A 591 -18.11 -8.36 10.77
N ILE A 592 -17.39 -9.19 11.53
CA ILE A 592 -16.47 -8.73 12.59
C ILE A 592 -15.29 -7.95 12.00
N LEU A 593 -14.71 -8.45 10.90
CA LEU A 593 -13.64 -7.74 10.21
C LEU A 593 -14.12 -6.37 9.73
N ALA A 594 -15.28 -6.33 9.06
CA ALA A 594 -15.90 -5.11 8.52
C ALA A 594 -16.46 -4.16 9.60
N GLN A 595 -16.65 -4.61 10.83
CA GLN A 595 -17.12 -3.74 11.91
C GLN A 595 -16.05 -2.74 12.32
N ALA A 596 -16.35 -1.46 12.10
CA ALA A 596 -15.50 -0.37 12.53
C ALA A 596 -15.45 -0.26 14.06
N GLN A 597 -14.26 -0.01 14.61
CA GLN A 597 -14.02 0.10 16.05
C GLN A 597 -13.88 1.55 16.54
N ASN A 598 -13.90 2.52 15.61
CA ASN A 598 -13.84 3.96 15.88
C ASN A 598 -15.12 4.64 15.41
N ARG A 599 -15.62 5.62 16.18
CA ARG A 599 -16.88 6.34 15.90
C ARG A 599 -16.93 6.98 14.51
N THR A 600 -15.85 7.62 14.08
CA THR A 600 -15.78 8.28 12.76
C THR A 600 -15.94 7.29 11.61
N MET A 601 -15.34 6.11 11.72
CA MET A 601 -15.46 5.07 10.68
C MET A 601 -16.85 4.43 10.67
N GLN A 602 -17.47 4.25 11.84
CA GLN A 602 -18.85 3.76 11.94
C GLN A 602 -19.83 4.74 11.31
N ALA A 603 -19.67 6.05 11.56
CA ALA A 603 -20.54 7.09 11.02
C ALA A 603 -20.43 7.25 9.49
N LEU A 604 -19.26 6.96 8.92
CA LEU A 604 -18.96 7.14 7.49
C LEU A 604 -19.03 5.86 6.66
N GLY A 605 -19.34 4.71 7.26
CA GLY A 605 -19.42 3.43 6.55
C GLY A 605 -18.10 2.99 5.88
N MET A 606 -16.96 3.43 6.41
CA MET A 606 -15.65 3.17 5.80
C MET A 606 -15.24 1.70 5.90
N THR A 607 -14.63 1.19 4.84
CA THR A 607 -13.97 -0.13 4.87
C THR A 607 -12.89 -0.15 5.95
N THR A 608 -12.94 -1.14 6.83
CA THR A 608 -11.97 -1.30 7.90
C THR A 608 -10.64 -1.84 7.35
N SER A 609 -9.54 -1.59 8.07
CA SER A 609 -8.24 -2.18 7.71
C SER A 609 -8.23 -3.71 7.72
N SER A 610 -9.08 -4.34 8.53
CA SER A 610 -9.25 -5.80 8.55
C SER A 610 -10.06 -6.31 7.36
N ALA A 611 -11.08 -5.59 6.91
CA ALA A 611 -11.80 -5.93 5.69
C ALA A 611 -10.94 -5.70 4.44
N ALA A 612 -10.09 -4.67 4.44
CA ALA A 612 -9.09 -4.47 3.39
C ALA A 612 -8.09 -5.63 3.34
N ALA A 613 -7.53 -6.03 4.49
CA ALA A 613 -6.62 -7.18 4.57
C ALA A 613 -7.27 -8.47 4.06
N PHE A 614 -8.55 -8.70 4.38
CA PHE A 614 -9.32 -9.84 3.85
C PHE A 614 -9.41 -9.84 2.32
N GLU A 615 -9.74 -8.71 1.70
CA GLU A 615 -9.82 -8.64 0.23
C GLU A 615 -8.43 -8.68 -0.44
N ASP A 616 -7.39 -8.18 0.22
CA ASP A 616 -6.02 -8.25 -0.29
C ASP A 616 -5.48 -9.69 -0.30
N LEU A 617 -5.70 -10.46 0.78
CA LEU A 617 -5.32 -11.88 0.84
C LEU A 617 -6.06 -12.70 -0.23
N ARG A 618 -7.35 -12.42 -0.45
CA ARG A 618 -8.14 -13.04 -1.52
C ARG A 618 -7.54 -12.75 -2.90
N LYS A 619 -7.22 -11.48 -3.19
CA LYS A 619 -6.65 -11.07 -4.48
C LYS A 619 -5.29 -11.72 -4.73
N GLU A 620 -4.45 -11.78 -3.71
CA GLU A 620 -3.14 -12.42 -3.78
C GLU A 620 -3.26 -13.89 -4.16
N ARG A 621 -4.12 -14.64 -3.45
CA ARG A 621 -4.35 -16.06 -3.75
C ARG A 621 -4.89 -16.29 -5.16
N LEU A 622 -5.85 -15.47 -5.63
CA LEU A 622 -6.34 -15.55 -7.01
C LEU A 622 -5.23 -15.28 -8.04
N GLY A 623 -4.35 -14.33 -7.74
CA GLY A 623 -3.17 -14.04 -8.56
C GLY A 623 -2.21 -15.22 -8.64
N ASP A 624 -1.97 -15.90 -7.53
CA ASP A 624 -1.05 -17.06 -7.48
C ASP A 624 -1.63 -18.28 -8.19
N ILE A 625 -2.94 -18.53 -8.07
CA ILE A 625 -3.64 -19.57 -8.84
C ILE A 625 -3.51 -19.29 -10.35
N ASP A 626 -3.68 -18.04 -10.80
CA ASP A 626 -3.56 -17.72 -12.22
C ASP A 626 -2.11 -17.86 -12.72
N LYS A 627 -1.10 -17.45 -11.93
CA LYS A 627 0.32 -17.69 -12.25
C LYS A 627 0.61 -19.18 -12.38
N ALA A 628 0.17 -20.00 -11.42
CA ALA A 628 0.36 -21.45 -11.45
C ALA A 628 -0.29 -22.08 -12.69
N ARG A 629 -1.52 -21.66 -13.02
CA ARG A 629 -2.22 -22.13 -14.22
C ARG A 629 -1.47 -21.78 -15.52
N ARG A 630 -0.92 -20.57 -15.61
CA ARG A 630 -0.10 -20.15 -16.77
C ARG A 630 1.20 -20.94 -16.87
N ALA A 631 1.85 -21.22 -15.75
CA ALA A 631 3.08 -22.02 -15.70
C ALA A 631 2.87 -23.48 -16.13
N HIS A 632 1.66 -24.04 -15.92
CA HIS A 632 1.30 -25.37 -16.41
C HIS A 632 0.87 -25.41 -17.89
N ALA A 633 0.52 -24.26 -18.47
CA ALA A 633 0.10 -24.14 -19.87
C ALA A 633 1.25 -23.78 -20.83
N ALA A 634 2.38 -23.34 -20.29
CA ALA A 634 3.64 -23.11 -20.99
C ALA A 634 4.53 -24.35 -20.90
#